data_AF-A0A0M3HTD2-F1
#
_entry.id   AF-A0A0M3HTD2-F1
#
_cell.length_a   1.000
_cell.length_b   1.000
_cell.length_c   1.000
_cell.angle_alpha   90.00
_cell.angle_beta   90.00
_cell.angle_gamma   90.00
#
_symmetry.space_group_name_H-M   'P 1'
#
loop_
_entity.id
_entity.type
_entity.pdbx_description
1 polymer ?
#
loop_
_entity_poly.entity_id
_entity_poly.type
_entity_poly.pdbx_seq_one_letter_code
_entity_poly.pdbx_strand_id
1 'polypeptide(L)'
;MLLSTALAFLFGSRAIGCQSGGVFAIAVLTIIAVYRWKLDNRYKIIKEEKAFTVMFQLFSMPVMFALIGYDFEITNLGIQTILTGFAIIGIGLLIRLFSAFLLSFCAGLTLAEQALISVALLSKATIQVNYIIKLHYFNQHLIKYYLINITNNLYRKMKP
;
A
#
# COMPACT_ATOMS: atom_id res chain seq x y z
N MET A 1 9.27 16.96 21.62
CA MET A 1 9.59 15.75 22.41
C MET A 1 9.71 14.50 21.54
N LEU A 2 8.75 14.19 20.67
CA LEU A 2 8.82 12.97 19.85
C LEU A 2 10.01 12.95 18.87
N LEU A 3 10.26 14.09 18.19
CA LEU A 3 11.43 14.25 17.29
C LEU A 3 12.76 14.07 18.02
N SER A 4 12.92 14.70 19.20
CA SER A 4 14.16 14.61 19.98
C SER A 4 14.42 13.19 20.49
N THR A 5 13.37 12.50 20.94
CA THR A 5 13.47 11.10 21.34
C THR A 5 13.76 10.20 20.15
N ALA A 6 13.17 10.45 18.98
CA ALA A 6 13.46 9.70 17.76
C ALA A 6 14.92 9.86 17.31
N LEU A 7 15.46 11.09 17.34
CA LEU A 7 16.86 11.35 17.05
C LEU A 7 17.79 10.66 18.07
N ALA A 8 17.43 10.69 19.36
CA ALA A 8 18.19 9.99 20.40
C ALA A 8 18.23 8.46 20.15
N PHE A 9 17.12 7.84 19.77
CA PHE A 9 17.10 6.42 19.40
C PHE A 9 17.88 6.14 18.12
N LEU A 10 17.83 7.03 17.13
CA LEU A 10 18.57 6.86 15.87
C LEU A 10 20.09 6.89 16.11
N PHE A 11 20.58 7.90 16.83
CA PHE A 11 22.01 8.02 17.13
C PHE A 11 22.46 7.01 18.20
N GLY A 12 21.63 6.74 19.20
CA GLY A 12 21.90 5.73 20.23
C GLY A 12 22.04 4.33 19.64
N SER A 13 21.14 3.94 18.73
CA SER A 13 21.23 2.63 18.06
C SER A 13 22.46 2.52 17.17
N ARG A 14 22.90 3.63 16.57
CA ARG A 14 24.14 3.68 15.79
C ARG A 14 25.39 3.54 16.67
N ALA A 15 25.38 4.12 17.88
CA ALA A 15 26.47 3.98 18.84
C ALA A 15 26.64 2.55 19.36
N ILE A 16 25.53 1.80 19.49
CA ILE A 16 25.52 0.39 19.94
C ILE A 16 25.90 -0.58 18.80
N GLY A 17 26.05 -0.10 17.56
CA GLY A 17 26.37 -0.93 16.39
C GLY A 17 25.16 -1.64 15.76
N CYS A 18 23.96 -1.48 16.31
CA CYS A 18 22.72 -2.02 15.75
C CYS A 18 22.05 -0.97 14.84
N GLN A 19 22.47 -0.86 13.58
CA GLN A 19 22.03 0.23 12.70
C GLN A 19 20.53 0.17 12.33
N SER A 20 19.92 -1.03 12.27
CA SER A 20 18.51 -1.22 11.94
C SER A 20 17.56 -1.06 13.14
N GLY A 21 18.02 -1.40 14.35
CA GLY A 21 17.19 -1.41 15.57
C GLY A 21 16.55 -0.05 15.89
N GLY A 22 17.27 1.04 15.64
CA GLY A 22 16.80 2.40 15.90
C GLY A 22 15.58 2.75 15.07
N VAL A 23 15.55 2.38 13.79
CA VAL A 23 14.40 2.65 12.90
C VAL A 23 13.16 1.90 13.38
N PHE A 24 13.31 0.64 13.78
CA PHE A 24 12.20 -0.14 14.34
C PHE A 24 11.70 0.46 15.67
N ALA A 25 12.60 0.87 16.56
CA ALA A 25 12.23 1.50 17.82
C ALA A 25 11.44 2.81 17.59
N ILE A 26 11.90 3.65 16.65
CA ILE A 26 11.22 4.90 16.29
C ILE A 26 9.82 4.62 15.72
N ALA A 27 9.67 3.58 14.89
CA ALA A 27 8.37 3.20 14.32
C ALA A 27 7.38 2.80 15.43
N VAL A 28 7.79 1.93 16.35
CA VAL A 28 6.95 1.50 17.48
C VAL A 28 6.57 2.68 18.38
N LEU A 29 7.55 3.53 18.72
CA LEU A 29 7.32 4.73 19.53
C LEU A 29 6.32 5.69 18.88
N THR A 30 6.41 5.85 17.55
CA THR A 30 5.49 6.72 16.80
C THR A 30 4.07 6.16 16.82
N ILE A 31 3.89 4.84 16.66
CA ILE A 31 2.57 4.20 16.74
C ILE A 31 1.96 4.41 18.14
N ILE A 32 2.73 4.19 19.20
CA ILE A 32 2.27 4.38 20.59
C ILE A 32 1.87 5.83 20.84
N ALA A 33 2.68 6.77 20.37
CA ALA A 33 2.40 8.19 20.54
C ALA A 33 1.15 8.65 19.79
N VAL A 34 0.96 8.20 18.54
CA VAL A 34 -0.25 8.48 17.76
C VAL A 34 -1.48 7.87 18.45
N TYR A 35 -1.36 6.65 18.99
CA TYR A 35 -2.45 6.02 19.73
C TYR A 35 -2.84 6.81 20.98
N ARG A 36 -1.86 7.21 21.81
CA ARG A 36 -2.11 8.04 23.01
C ARG A 36 -2.70 9.39 22.65
N TRP A 37 -2.18 10.05 21.62
CA TRP A 37 -2.71 11.33 21.15
C TRP A 37 -4.17 11.20 20.70
N LYS A 38 -4.51 10.11 19.99
CA LYS A 38 -5.90 9.78 19.60
C LYS A 38 -6.84 9.59 20.78
N LEU A 39 -6.35 9.10 21.90
CA LEU A 39 -7.16 8.96 23.12
C LEU A 39 -7.43 10.33 23.78
N ASP A 40 -6.40 11.17 23.90
CA ASP A 40 -6.50 12.44 24.64
C ASP A 40 -7.25 13.55 23.89
N ASN A 41 -7.20 13.59 22.54
CA ASN A 41 -7.72 14.75 21.78
C ASN A 41 -8.42 14.36 20.45
N ARG A 42 -9.55 13.65 20.53
CA ARG A 42 -10.29 13.09 19.38
C ARG A 42 -10.65 14.11 18.28
N TYR A 43 -11.07 15.33 18.63
CA TYR A 43 -11.58 16.30 17.65
C TYR A 43 -10.52 17.21 17.02
N LYS A 44 -9.41 17.50 17.73
CA LYS A 44 -8.36 18.41 17.25
C LYS A 44 -7.36 17.74 16.31
N ILE A 45 -7.25 16.42 16.36
CA ILE A 45 -6.33 15.61 15.54
C ILE A 45 -6.54 15.78 14.04
N ILE A 46 -7.79 15.95 13.59
CA ILE A 46 -8.12 15.94 12.16
C ILE A 46 -7.42 17.10 11.43
N LYS A 47 -7.22 18.26 12.09
CA LYS A 47 -6.52 19.40 11.48
C LYS A 47 -5.01 19.14 11.40
N GLU A 48 -4.41 18.63 12.48
CA GLU A 48 -2.98 18.35 12.57
C GLU A 48 -2.55 17.21 11.64
N GLU A 49 -3.34 16.14 11.55
CA GLU A 49 -3.08 15.00 10.65
C GLU A 49 -3.11 15.45 9.18
N LYS A 50 -4.04 16.34 8.82
CA LYS A 50 -4.11 16.91 7.46
C LYS A 50 -2.90 17.78 7.17
N ALA A 51 -2.50 18.65 8.09
CA ALA A 51 -1.32 19.50 7.92
C ALA A 51 -0.05 18.64 7.73
N PHE A 52 0.12 17.59 8.53
CA PHE A 52 1.25 16.67 8.41
C PHE A 52 1.23 15.89 7.09
N THR A 53 0.05 15.46 6.64
CA THR A 53 -0.10 14.77 5.35
C THR A 53 0.31 15.66 4.18
N VAL A 54 -0.14 16.92 4.17
CA VAL A 54 0.23 17.89 3.13
C VAL A 54 1.73 18.19 3.16
N MET A 55 2.30 18.39 4.36
CA MET A 55 3.74 18.58 4.52
C MET A 55 4.54 17.39 3.98
N PHE A 56 4.11 16.15 4.30
CA PHE A 56 4.79 14.94 3.84
C PHE A 56 4.72 14.79 2.31
N GLN A 57 3.56 15.04 1.71
CA GLN A 57 3.37 14.92 0.26
C GLN A 57 4.15 15.97 -0.52
N LEU A 58 4.18 17.22 -0.05
CA LEU A 58 4.83 18.32 -0.76
C LEU A 58 6.34 18.37 -0.54
N PHE A 59 6.83 17.99 0.64
CA PHE A 59 8.24 18.13 1.00
C PHE A 59 8.96 16.78 1.11
N SER A 60 8.55 15.92 2.03
CA SER A 60 9.30 14.68 2.31
C SER A 60 9.30 13.70 1.14
N MET A 61 8.18 13.53 0.46
CA MET A 61 8.03 12.61 -0.66
C MET A 61 8.99 12.94 -1.82
N PRO A 62 8.99 14.15 -2.40
CA PRO A 62 9.95 14.49 -3.46
C PRO A 62 11.40 14.47 -2.98
N VAL A 63 11.68 14.87 -1.73
CA VAL A 63 13.04 14.81 -1.17
C VAL A 63 13.55 13.37 -1.09
N MET A 64 12.73 12.42 -0.66
CA MET A 64 13.11 11.00 -0.63
C MET A 64 13.41 10.46 -2.02
N PHE A 65 12.60 10.81 -3.03
CA PHE A 65 12.86 10.42 -4.41
C PHE A 65 14.12 11.08 -4.97
N ALA A 66 14.37 12.35 -4.66
CA ALA A 66 15.57 13.05 -5.06
C ALA A 66 16.83 12.43 -4.44
N LEU A 67 16.78 12.04 -3.16
CA LEU A 67 17.90 11.39 -2.48
C LEU A 67 18.21 10.00 -3.06
N ILE A 68 17.17 9.18 -3.29
CA ILE A 68 17.34 7.86 -3.92
C ILE A 68 17.89 8.02 -5.34
N GLY A 69 17.42 9.03 -6.08
CA GLY A 69 17.92 9.34 -7.41
C GLY A 69 19.36 9.87 -7.41
N TYR A 70 19.75 10.62 -6.38
CA TYR A 70 21.11 11.11 -6.20
C TYR A 70 22.10 9.96 -5.92
N ASP A 71 21.71 9.01 -5.07
CA ASP A 71 22.52 7.80 -4.81
C ASP A 71 22.66 6.90 -6.05
N PHE A 72 21.79 7.05 -7.05
CA PHE A 72 21.78 6.24 -8.25
C PHE A 72 22.64 6.87 -9.37
N GLU A 73 23.97 6.73 -9.26
CA GLU A 73 24.92 7.23 -10.26
C GLU A 73 25.10 6.24 -11.43
N ILE A 74 24.42 6.51 -12.56
CA ILE A 74 24.44 5.65 -13.77
C ILE A 74 25.83 5.60 -14.43
N THR A 75 26.63 6.66 -14.29
CA THR A 75 27.95 6.78 -14.90
C THR A 75 28.98 5.77 -14.37
N ASN A 76 28.80 5.31 -13.13
CA ASN A 76 29.72 4.39 -12.45
C ASN A 76 29.19 2.94 -12.40
N LEU A 77 28.01 2.68 -13.00
CA LEU A 77 27.35 1.38 -12.98
C LEU A 77 27.77 0.53 -14.18
N GLY A 78 28.64 -0.45 -13.94
CA GLY A 78 28.96 -1.48 -14.94
C GLY A 78 27.74 -2.36 -15.27
N ILE A 79 27.69 -2.87 -16.50
CA ILE A 79 26.62 -3.78 -17.00
C ILE A 79 26.34 -4.95 -16.02
N GLN A 80 27.38 -5.47 -15.37
CA GLN A 80 27.29 -6.59 -14.43
C GLN A 80 26.49 -6.23 -13.17
N THR A 81 26.71 -5.02 -12.63
CA THR A 81 25.99 -4.51 -11.46
C THR A 81 24.52 -4.28 -11.78
N ILE A 82 24.22 -3.77 -12.97
CA ILE A 82 22.85 -3.57 -13.44
C ILE A 82 22.12 -4.92 -13.53
N LEU A 83 22.75 -5.91 -14.13
CA LEU A 83 22.15 -7.25 -14.28
C LEU A 83 21.89 -7.92 -12.93
N THR A 84 22.82 -7.78 -11.98
CA THR A 84 22.67 -8.31 -10.62
C THR A 84 21.55 -7.58 -9.88
N GLY A 85 21.43 -6.26 -10.06
CA GLY A 85 20.31 -5.46 -9.54
C GLY A 85 18.96 -5.97 -10.06
N PHE A 86 18.83 -6.17 -11.37
CA PHE A 86 17.62 -6.76 -11.96
C PHE A 86 17.33 -8.17 -11.45
N ALA A 87 18.34 -9.00 -11.26
CA ALA A 87 18.18 -10.35 -10.69
C ALA A 87 17.65 -10.28 -9.24
N ILE A 88 18.21 -9.40 -8.41
CA ILE A 88 17.74 -9.20 -7.02
C ILE A 88 16.29 -8.70 -6.99
N ILE A 89 15.95 -7.73 -7.85
CA ILE A 89 14.57 -7.22 -7.96
C ILE A 89 13.61 -8.35 -8.36
N GLY A 90 13.99 -9.17 -9.35
CA GLY A 90 13.19 -10.30 -9.80
C GLY A 90 12.97 -11.34 -8.70
N ILE A 91 14.03 -11.74 -7.99
CA ILE A 91 13.97 -12.70 -6.89
C ILE A 91 13.11 -12.13 -5.74
N GLY A 92 13.30 -10.87 -5.38
CA GLY A 92 12.51 -10.20 -4.35
C GLY A 92 11.02 -10.15 -4.70
N LEU A 93 10.69 -9.94 -5.98
CA LEU A 93 9.32 -9.97 -6.47
C LEU A 93 8.69 -11.37 -6.34
N LEU A 94 9.45 -12.42 -6.68
CA LEU A 94 9.01 -13.81 -6.55
C LEU A 94 8.77 -14.20 -5.09
N ILE A 95 9.69 -13.86 -4.18
CA ILE A 95 9.53 -14.13 -2.74
C ILE A 95 8.27 -13.43 -2.22
N ARG A 96 8.05 -12.18 -2.64
CA ARG A 96 6.86 -11.42 -2.25
C ARG A 96 5.57 -12.07 -2.75
N LEU A 97 5.52 -12.49 -4.00
CA LEU A 97 4.38 -13.22 -4.56
C LEU A 97 4.12 -14.54 -3.81
N PHE A 98 5.19 -15.29 -3.52
CA PHE A 98 5.09 -16.55 -2.78
C PHE A 98 4.56 -16.32 -1.36
N SER A 99 5.06 -15.30 -0.66
CA SER A 99 4.57 -14.96 0.69
C SER A 99 3.10 -14.52 0.70
N ALA A 100 2.66 -13.76 -0.30
CA ALA A 100 1.27 -13.35 -0.45
C ALA A 100 0.36 -14.54 -0.74
N PHE A 101 0.85 -15.49 -1.53
CA PHE A 101 0.16 -16.74 -1.80
C PHE A 101 0.02 -17.59 -0.54
N LEU A 102 1.09 -17.75 0.26
CA LEU A 102 1.04 -18.44 1.56
C LEU A 102 0.06 -17.80 2.54
N LEU A 103 0.06 -16.48 2.65
CA LEU A 103 -0.88 -15.75 3.50
C LEU A 103 -2.34 -16.02 3.09
N SER A 104 -2.58 -16.07 1.78
CA SER A 104 -3.92 -16.22 1.22
C SER A 104 -4.44 -17.67 1.28
N PHE A 105 -3.58 -18.69 1.38
CA PHE A 105 -4.01 -20.06 1.71
C PHE A 105 -4.68 -20.15 3.08
N CYS A 106 -4.23 -19.34 4.04
CA CYS A 106 -4.84 -19.27 5.37
C CYS A 106 -6.26 -18.68 5.33
N ALA A 107 -6.64 -17.99 4.24
CA ALA A 107 -7.95 -17.37 4.06
C ALA A 107 -9.03 -18.30 3.46
N GLY A 108 -8.66 -19.49 2.96
CA GLY A 108 -9.63 -20.49 2.47
C GLY A 108 -10.35 -20.13 1.16
N LEU A 109 -9.76 -19.28 0.31
CA LEU A 109 -10.30 -18.86 -0.98
C LEU A 109 -9.93 -19.82 -2.12
N THR A 110 -10.63 -19.75 -3.25
CA THR A 110 -10.30 -20.56 -4.43
C THR A 110 -8.96 -20.12 -5.06
N LEU A 111 -8.23 -21.06 -5.69
CA LEU A 111 -6.89 -20.81 -6.25
C LEU A 111 -6.82 -19.60 -7.22
N ALA A 112 -7.92 -19.33 -7.94
CA ALA A 112 -8.03 -18.19 -8.85
C ALA A 112 -8.12 -16.85 -8.08
N GLU A 113 -8.90 -16.79 -7.00
CA GLU A 113 -9.04 -15.58 -6.17
C GLU A 113 -7.75 -15.30 -5.38
N GLN A 114 -7.10 -16.37 -4.93
CA GLN A 114 -5.83 -16.31 -4.21
C GLN A 114 -4.69 -15.75 -5.08
N ALA A 115 -4.66 -16.10 -6.37
CA ALA A 115 -3.73 -15.52 -7.34
C ALA A 115 -4.04 -14.03 -7.60
N LEU A 116 -5.32 -13.65 -7.73
CA LEU A 116 -5.74 -12.27 -7.92
C LEU A 116 -5.36 -11.37 -6.73
N ILE A 117 -5.54 -11.85 -5.50
CA ILE A 117 -5.15 -11.13 -4.29
C ILE A 117 -3.62 -10.97 -4.20
N SER A 118 -2.88 -12.02 -4.52
CA SER A 118 -1.40 -11.98 -4.50
C SER A 118 -0.84 -10.99 -5.53
N VAL A 119 -1.45 -10.91 -6.72
CA VAL A 119 -1.09 -9.93 -7.76
C VAL A 119 -1.56 -8.52 -7.40
N ALA A 120 -2.72 -8.36 -6.76
CA ALA A 120 -3.21 -7.06 -6.28
C ALA A 120 -2.30 -6.46 -5.20
N LEU A 121 -1.67 -7.29 -4.36
CA LEU A 121 -0.69 -6.88 -3.35
C LEU A 121 0.66 -6.43 -3.94
N LEU A 122 0.91 -6.70 -5.22
CA LEU A 122 2.14 -6.34 -5.93
C LEU A 122 2.11 -4.88 -6.44
N SER A 123 0.95 -4.41 -6.88
CA SER A 123 0.83 -3.11 -7.56
C SER A 123 0.26 -2.05 -6.64
N LYS A 124 1.10 -1.11 -6.22
CA LYS A 124 0.64 0.17 -5.64
C LYS A 124 -0.07 1.08 -6.66
N ALA A 125 -0.18 0.67 -7.94
CA ALA A 125 -0.86 1.37 -9.03
C ALA A 125 -2.27 0.82 -9.35
N THR A 126 -2.88 0.06 -8.44
CA THR A 126 -4.20 -0.57 -8.60
C THR A 126 -5.37 0.39 -8.32
N ILE A 127 -5.14 1.72 -8.28
CA ILE A 127 -6.26 2.67 -8.31
C ILE A 127 -7.05 2.49 -9.62
N GLN A 128 -6.36 2.24 -10.75
CA GLN A 128 -7.01 1.99 -12.04
C GLN A 128 -7.77 0.65 -12.14
N VAL A 129 -7.23 -0.44 -11.61
CA VAL A 129 -7.87 -1.78 -11.73
C VAL A 129 -9.10 -1.89 -10.83
N ASN A 130 -9.11 -1.25 -9.66
CA ASN A 130 -10.26 -1.30 -8.76
C ASN A 130 -11.48 -0.55 -9.34
N TYR A 131 -11.27 0.55 -10.07
CA TYR A 131 -12.34 1.19 -10.83
C TYR A 131 -12.87 0.30 -11.95
N ILE A 132 -12.00 -0.41 -12.67
CA ILE A 132 -12.39 -1.33 -13.75
C ILE A 132 -13.22 -2.50 -13.22
N ILE A 133 -12.81 -3.12 -12.11
CA ILE A 133 -13.55 -4.22 -11.48
C ILE A 133 -14.92 -3.73 -10.98
N LYS A 134 -14.98 -2.55 -10.33
CA LYS A 134 -16.24 -1.99 -9.85
C LYS A 134 -17.20 -1.61 -10.99
N LEU A 135 -16.68 -1.14 -12.12
CA LEU A 135 -17.46 -0.84 -13.32
C LEU A 135 -18.04 -2.12 -13.96
N HIS A 136 -17.27 -3.21 -13.97
CA HIS A 136 -17.74 -4.50 -14.48
C HIS A 136 -18.86 -5.11 -13.62
N TYR A 137 -18.73 -5.05 -12.29
CA TYR A 137 -19.78 -5.50 -11.36
C TYR A 137 -21.05 -4.62 -11.41
N PHE A 138 -20.89 -3.31 -11.59
CA PHE A 138 -22.02 -2.39 -11.76
C PHE A 138 -22.78 -2.66 -13.07
N ASN A 139 -22.07 -2.95 -14.17
CA ASN A 139 -22.68 -3.24 -15.47
C ASN A 139 -23.51 -4.55 -15.44
N GLN A 140 -23.00 -5.59 -14.79
CA GLN A 140 -23.74 -6.86 -14.57
C GLN A 140 -25.04 -6.66 -13.77
N HIS A 141 -25.05 -5.76 -12.78
CA HIS A 141 -26.24 -5.44 -12.00
C HIS A 141 -27.31 -4.67 -12.81
N LEU A 142 -26.89 -3.76 -13.68
CA LEU A 142 -27.79 -2.99 -14.55
C LEU A 142 -28.48 -3.88 -15.60
N ILE A 143 -27.76 -4.84 -16.17
CA ILE A 143 -28.32 -5.80 -17.14
C ILE A 143 -29.41 -6.68 -16.48
N LYS A 144 -29.20 -7.13 -15.24
CA LYS A 144 -30.23 -7.87 -14.49
C LYS A 144 -31.48 -7.03 -14.22
N TYR A 145 -31.32 -5.76 -13.84
CA TYR A 145 -32.45 -4.86 -13.63
C TYR A 145 -33.26 -4.62 -14.90
N TYR A 146 -32.58 -4.44 -16.04
CA TYR A 146 -33.25 -4.24 -17.33
C TYR A 146 -34.00 -5.49 -17.81
N LEU A 147 -33.40 -6.68 -17.66
CA LEU A 147 -34.05 -7.95 -17.97
C LEU A 147 -35.30 -8.17 -17.10
N ILE A 148 -35.20 -7.96 -15.79
CA ILE A 148 -36.33 -8.10 -14.85
C ILE A 148 -37.47 -7.13 -15.19
N ASN A 149 -37.14 -5.89 -15.56
CA ASN A 149 -38.15 -4.90 -15.91
C ASN A 149 -38.85 -5.24 -17.24
N ILE A 150 -38.12 -5.77 -18.23
CA ILE A 150 -38.69 -6.26 -19.49
C ILE A 150 -39.58 -7.49 -19.25
N THR A 151 -39.14 -8.44 -18.43
CA THR A 151 -39.95 -9.64 -18.10
C THR A 151 -41.24 -9.25 -17.37
N ASN A 152 -41.18 -8.31 -16.43
CA ASN A 152 -42.38 -7.82 -15.73
C ASN A 152 -43.33 -7.05 -16.64
N ASN A 153 -42.81 -6.28 -17.60
CA ASN A 153 -43.65 -5.54 -18.55
C ASN A 153 -44.30 -6.48 -19.58
N LEU A 154 -43.61 -7.55 -19.99
CA LEU A 154 -44.20 -8.61 -20.81
C LEU A 154 -45.24 -9.43 -20.05
N TYR A 155 -45.02 -9.74 -18.77
CA TYR A 155 -45.98 -10.44 -17.92
C TYR A 155 -47.26 -9.61 -17.70
N ARG A 156 -47.14 -8.29 -17.59
CA ARG A 156 -48.27 -7.36 -17.46
C ARG A 156 -49.10 -7.23 -18.75
N LYS A 157 -48.50 -7.48 -19.91
CA LYS A 157 -49.16 -7.49 -21.23
C LYS A 157 -49.83 -8.82 -21.59
N MET A 158 -49.51 -9.91 -20.88
CA MET A 158 -50.07 -11.25 -21.09
C MET A 158 -51.18 -11.62 -20.10
N LYS A 159 -51.51 -10.74 -19.14
CA LYS A 159 -52.76 -10.86 -18.36
C LYS A 159 -53.90 -10.26 -19.19
N PRO A 160 -54.95 -11.06 -19.52
CA PRO A 160 -56.13 -10.55 -20.23
C PRO A 160 -56.92 -9.56 -19.37
#